data_AF-A0ABD3QM31-F1
#
_entry.id   AF-A0ABD3QM31-F1
#
_cell.length_a   1.000
_cell.length_b   1.000
_cell.length_c   1.000
_cell.angle_alpha   90.00
_cell.angle_beta   90.00
_cell.angle_gamma   90.00
#
_symmetry.space_group_name_H-M   'P 1'
#
loop_
_entity.id
_entity.type
_entity.pdbx_description
1 polymer ?
#
loop_
_entity_poly.entity_id
_entity_poly.type
_entity_poly.pdbx_seq_one_letter_code
_entity_poly.pdbx_strand_id
1 'polypeptide(L)'
;MTRPMLRFDPSRHRRQATSFLATSSSSPVTPPKPGSTWERGAKLVKDTDVTNPYLDRVRSEVVDPALQIKTIEDELCAAIGKALGKQGEKVQFALREMKEARAQYLECIHAQAYEGAMESARHHNDARKRAIKARWELLVHRQAVGFTVDNHSVVHKTFPIGEALPEKMEDIRTTVSKDLGDSMNVDAVSDQPPKKAWGDQLSWWERVGRWK
;
A
#
# COMPACT_ATOMS: atom_id res chain seq x y z
N MET A 1 -14.94 23.48 37.64
CA MET A 1 -13.87 24.29 37.02
C MET A 1 -13.95 24.11 35.52
N THR A 2 -14.61 25.04 34.84
CA THR A 2 -15.05 24.96 33.44
C THR A 2 -14.12 25.81 32.58
N ARG A 3 -13.40 25.19 31.63
CA ARG A 3 -12.53 25.91 30.66
C ARG A 3 -13.37 26.38 29.46
N PRO A 4 -13.24 27.64 29.00
CA PRO A 4 -13.92 28.09 27.80
C PRO A 4 -13.12 27.70 26.55
N MET A 5 -13.81 27.16 25.54
CA MET A 5 -13.31 26.91 24.19
C MET A 5 -13.23 28.23 23.41
N LEU A 6 -12.04 28.59 22.93
CA LEU A 6 -11.85 29.65 21.94
C LEU A 6 -12.29 29.12 20.56
N ARG A 7 -13.29 29.78 19.97
CA ARG A 7 -13.73 29.55 18.58
C ARG A 7 -12.80 30.30 17.64
N PHE A 8 -12.30 29.61 16.62
CA PHE A 8 -11.52 30.19 15.52
C PHE A 8 -12.47 30.47 14.35
N ASP A 9 -12.49 31.71 13.85
CA ASP A 9 -13.34 32.18 12.77
C ASP A 9 -12.49 32.48 11.52
N PRO A 10 -12.58 31.69 10.43
CA PRO A 10 -11.84 31.94 9.20
C PRO A 10 -12.72 32.71 8.21
N SER A 11 -13.02 33.96 8.53
CA SER A 11 -13.78 34.85 7.64
C SER A 11 -12.85 35.72 6.79
N ARG A 12 -12.83 35.40 5.49
CA ARG A 12 -12.74 36.31 4.35
C ARG A 12 -11.58 37.30 4.31
N HIS A 13 -10.62 37.08 3.41
CA HIS A 13 -10.07 38.19 2.61
C HIS A 13 -10.23 37.95 1.12
N ARG A 14 -10.96 38.90 0.54
CA ARG A 14 -11.51 38.99 -0.80
C ARG A 14 -10.47 39.61 -1.71
N ARG A 15 -10.28 38.99 -2.87
CA ARG A 15 -9.53 39.52 -4.01
C ARG A 15 -9.97 40.94 -4.34
N GLN A 16 -9.00 41.82 -4.60
CA GLN A 16 -9.21 42.92 -5.55
C GLN A 16 -8.12 42.87 -6.61
N ALA A 17 -8.59 42.81 -7.85
CA ALA A 17 -7.81 43.01 -9.05
C ALA A 17 -7.61 44.52 -9.25
N THR A 18 -6.42 44.90 -9.69
CA THR A 18 -6.19 46.17 -10.39
C THR A 18 -5.34 45.87 -11.62
N SER A 19 -5.91 46.18 -12.78
CA SER A 19 -5.22 46.28 -14.07
C SER A 19 -4.65 47.69 -14.25
N PHE A 20 -3.75 47.81 -15.22
CA PHE A 20 -3.23 49.02 -15.90
C PHE A 20 -1.78 49.41 -15.57
N LEU A 21 -0.85 49.13 -16.49
CA LEU A 21 -0.34 50.09 -17.48
C LEU A 21 0.74 49.43 -18.34
N ALA A 22 0.60 49.56 -19.65
CA ALA A 22 1.65 49.28 -20.62
C ALA A 22 2.61 50.47 -20.69
N THR A 23 3.92 50.19 -20.61
CA THR A 23 4.98 51.14 -20.97
C THR A 23 6.21 50.36 -21.45
N SER A 24 6.47 50.48 -22.75
CA SER A 24 7.79 50.63 -23.41
C SER A 24 9.02 49.85 -22.89
N SER A 25 9.42 48.89 -23.71
CA SER A 25 10.79 48.65 -24.20
C SER A 25 11.97 49.34 -23.48
N SER A 26 12.69 48.55 -22.68
CA SER A 26 14.15 48.50 -22.70
C SER A 26 14.54 47.16 -22.08
N SER A 27 15.17 46.28 -22.85
CA SER A 27 15.67 45.00 -22.33
C SER A 27 16.62 45.29 -21.16
N PRO A 28 16.30 44.89 -19.93
CA PRO A 28 17.24 45.03 -18.84
C PRO A 28 18.39 44.08 -19.12
N VAL A 29 19.60 44.63 -19.31
CA VAL A 29 20.83 43.85 -19.14
C VAL A 29 20.86 43.48 -17.67
N THR A 30 20.26 42.34 -17.33
CA THR A 30 20.32 41.77 -16.00
C THR A 30 21.78 41.56 -15.66
N PRO A 31 22.31 42.19 -14.59
CA PRO A 31 23.64 41.85 -14.12
C PRO A 31 23.65 40.34 -13.81
N PRO A 32 24.69 39.60 -14.23
CA PRO A 32 24.77 38.18 -13.97
C PRO A 32 24.60 37.98 -12.47
N LYS A 33 23.55 37.24 -12.07
CA LYS A 33 23.34 36.85 -10.67
C LYS A 33 24.71 36.40 -10.15
N PRO A 34 25.24 36.98 -9.07
CA PRO A 34 26.48 36.50 -8.50
C PRO A 34 26.25 35.04 -8.14
N GLY A 35 26.79 34.14 -8.96
CA GLY A 35 26.88 32.73 -8.62
C GLY A 35 27.45 32.65 -7.22
N SER A 36 26.89 31.74 -6.43
CA SER A 36 27.24 31.62 -5.03
C SER A 36 28.77 31.65 -4.88
N THR A 37 29.29 32.36 -3.89
CA THR A 37 30.73 32.50 -3.68
C THR A 37 31.45 31.14 -3.61
N TRP A 38 30.75 30.08 -3.18
CA TRP A 38 31.26 28.70 -3.23
C TRP A 38 31.41 28.15 -4.65
N GLU A 39 30.53 28.52 -5.58
CA GLU A 39 30.51 28.06 -6.97
C GLU A 39 31.67 28.68 -7.78
N ARG A 40 31.98 29.97 -7.53
CA ARG A 40 33.17 30.62 -8.09
C ARG A 40 34.46 30.01 -7.55
N GLY A 41 34.52 29.73 -6.24
CA GLY A 41 35.66 29.05 -5.63
C GLY A 41 35.85 27.64 -6.20
N ALA A 42 34.78 26.87 -6.36
CA ALA A 42 34.83 25.54 -6.95
C ALA A 42 35.26 25.55 -8.43
N LYS A 43 34.85 26.56 -9.22
CA LYS A 43 35.31 26.75 -10.61
C LYS A 43 36.81 27.09 -10.69
N LEU A 44 37.28 28.02 -9.84
CA LEU A 44 38.70 28.40 -9.79
C LEU A 44 39.63 27.25 -9.41
N VAL A 45 39.14 26.29 -8.60
CA VAL A 45 39.91 25.09 -8.21
C VAL A 45 39.85 24.00 -9.27
N LYS A 46 38.80 23.96 -10.11
CA LYS A 46 38.67 22.98 -11.20
C LYS A 46 39.61 23.26 -12.38
N ASP A 47 39.95 24.51 -12.65
CA ASP A 47 40.71 24.92 -13.84
C ASP A 47 42.23 25.09 -13.59
N THR A 48 42.71 24.80 -12.37
CA THR A 48 44.14 24.67 -12.12
C THR A 48 44.59 23.24 -12.37
N ASP A 49 45.31 23.01 -13.49
CA ASP A 49 46.06 21.78 -13.85
C ASP A 49 47.24 21.52 -12.89
N VAL A 50 47.02 21.73 -11.58
CA VAL A 50 47.98 21.37 -10.55
C VAL A 50 47.73 19.90 -10.26
N THR A 51 48.65 19.04 -10.72
CA THR A 51 48.82 17.66 -10.26
C THR A 51 49.05 17.68 -8.75
N ASN A 52 47.95 17.73 -8.00
CA ASN A 52 47.98 17.66 -6.55
C ASN A 52 47.76 16.19 -6.17
N PRO A 53 48.80 15.47 -5.70
CA PRO A 53 48.70 14.06 -5.36
C PRO A 53 47.67 13.79 -4.26
N TYR A 54 47.31 14.81 -3.46
CA TYR A 54 46.21 14.72 -2.50
C TYR A 54 44.85 14.71 -3.20
N LEU A 55 44.62 15.53 -4.23
CA LEU A 55 43.36 15.51 -4.98
C LEU A 55 43.24 14.25 -5.83
N ASP A 56 44.34 13.68 -6.31
CA ASP A 56 44.31 12.39 -7.02
C ASP A 56 44.09 11.22 -6.07
N ARG A 57 44.61 11.27 -4.83
CA ARG A 57 44.19 10.34 -3.76
C ARG A 57 42.73 10.52 -3.40
N VAL A 58 42.25 11.75 -3.26
CA VAL A 58 40.84 12.02 -3.00
C VAL A 58 40.00 11.54 -4.20
N ARG A 59 40.40 11.72 -5.46
CA ARG A 59 39.63 11.18 -6.60
C ARG A 59 39.72 9.65 -6.74
N SER A 60 40.80 9.02 -6.26
CA SER A 60 40.97 7.57 -6.29
C SER A 60 40.38 6.86 -5.06
N GLU A 61 40.30 7.53 -3.91
CA GLU A 61 39.66 7.07 -2.67
C GLU A 61 38.19 7.51 -2.56
N VAL A 62 37.83 8.72 -3.00
CA VAL A 62 36.44 9.17 -3.13
C VAL A 62 35.84 8.46 -4.32
N VAL A 63 35.24 7.31 -4.01
CA VAL A 63 34.30 6.60 -4.86
C VAL A 63 33.41 7.62 -5.56
N ASP A 64 33.33 7.52 -6.89
CA ASP A 64 32.45 8.35 -7.73
C ASP A 64 31.09 8.53 -7.03
N PRO A 65 30.68 9.77 -6.69
CA PRO A 65 29.42 10.02 -6.00
C PRO A 65 28.22 9.37 -6.70
N ALA A 66 28.25 9.26 -8.04
CA ALA A 66 27.21 8.57 -8.79
C ALA A 66 27.17 7.06 -8.47
N LEU A 67 28.34 6.42 -8.35
CA LEU A 67 28.45 5.02 -7.95
C LEU A 67 27.98 4.80 -6.51
N GLN A 68 28.31 5.70 -5.58
CA GLN A 68 27.85 5.60 -4.20
C GLN A 68 26.32 5.72 -4.08
N ILE A 69 25.72 6.68 -4.78
CA ILE A 69 24.25 6.86 -4.81
C ILE A 69 23.59 5.58 -5.33
N LYS A 70 24.11 5.02 -6.43
CA LYS A 70 23.57 3.77 -6.98
C LYS A 70 23.66 2.60 -6.00
N THR A 71 24.80 2.43 -5.32
CA THR A 71 24.94 1.38 -4.29
C THR A 71 23.91 1.53 -3.19
N ILE A 72 23.67 2.75 -2.71
CA ILE A 72 22.65 3.03 -1.68
C ILE A 72 21.23 2.73 -2.20
N GLU A 73 20.95 3.09 -3.46
CA GLU A 73 19.66 2.79 -4.10
C GLU A 73 19.41 1.27 -4.19
N ASP A 74 20.41 0.49 -4.59
CA ASP A 74 20.32 -0.96 -4.69
C ASP A 74 20.12 -1.61 -3.31
N GLU A 75 20.86 -1.17 -2.30
CA GLU A 75 20.71 -1.61 -0.90
C GLU A 75 19.31 -1.30 -0.34
N LEU A 76 18.81 -0.09 -0.62
CA LEU A 76 17.47 0.33 -0.21
C LEU A 76 16.40 -0.52 -0.89
N CYS A 77 16.51 -0.75 -2.20
CA CYS A 77 15.60 -1.62 -2.96
C CYS A 77 15.60 -3.05 -2.40
N ALA A 78 16.77 -3.60 -2.09
CA ALA A 78 16.90 -4.93 -1.49
C ALA A 78 16.25 -5.01 -0.10
N ALA A 79 16.46 -3.99 0.75
CA ALA A 79 15.87 -3.91 2.08
C ALA A 79 14.34 -3.83 2.02
N ILE A 80 13.80 -2.99 1.13
CA ILE A 80 12.37 -2.85 0.86
C ILE A 80 11.79 -4.18 0.36
N GLY A 81 12.44 -4.82 -0.61
CA GLY A 81 12.02 -6.11 -1.16
C GLY A 81 11.94 -7.19 -0.08
N LYS A 82 12.95 -7.28 0.78
CA LYS A 82 12.99 -8.23 1.91
C LYS A 82 11.88 -7.95 2.92
N ALA A 83 11.62 -6.68 3.24
CA ALA A 83 10.55 -6.30 4.16
C ALA A 83 9.16 -6.65 3.60
N LEU A 84 8.90 -6.33 2.34
CA LEU A 84 7.65 -6.68 1.66
C LEU A 84 7.48 -8.19 1.51
N GLY A 85 8.56 -8.92 1.21
CA GLY A 85 8.57 -10.39 1.15
C GLY A 85 8.09 -11.01 2.46
N LYS A 86 8.66 -10.60 3.60
CA LYS A 86 8.23 -11.06 4.93
C LYS A 86 6.77 -10.77 5.22
N GLN A 87 6.22 -9.64 4.76
CA GLN A 87 4.79 -9.35 4.93
C GLN A 87 3.92 -10.24 4.03
N GLY A 88 4.36 -10.51 2.80
CA GLY A 88 3.71 -11.47 1.91
C GLY A 88 3.66 -12.88 2.50
N GLU A 89 4.76 -13.33 3.12
CA GLU A 89 4.83 -14.63 3.81
C GLU A 89 3.78 -14.77 4.92
N LYS A 90 3.50 -13.72 5.69
CA LYS A 90 2.43 -13.75 6.71
C LYS A 90 1.06 -14.03 6.09
N VAL A 91 0.76 -13.41 4.94
CA VAL A 91 -0.49 -13.64 4.21
C VAL A 91 -0.55 -15.08 3.72
N GLN A 92 0.53 -15.57 3.11
CA GLN A 92 0.60 -16.96 2.62
C GLN A 92 0.47 -17.98 3.75
N PHE A 93 1.07 -17.73 4.91
CA PHE A 93 0.96 -18.58 6.09
C PHE A 93 -0.50 -18.69 6.55
N ALA A 94 -1.18 -17.56 6.74
CA ALA A 94 -2.59 -17.56 7.13
C ALA A 94 -3.50 -18.22 6.07
N LEU A 95 -3.18 -18.06 4.77
CA LEU A 95 -3.89 -18.74 3.69
C LEU A 95 -3.69 -20.26 3.69
N ARG A 96 -2.50 -20.76 4.06
CA ARG A 96 -2.25 -22.21 4.19
C ARG A 96 -3.06 -22.80 5.33
N GLU A 97 -3.03 -22.20 6.51
CA GLU A 97 -3.84 -22.63 7.65
C GLU A 97 -5.33 -22.59 7.32
N MET A 98 -5.79 -21.57 6.59
CA MET A 98 -7.17 -21.47 6.14
C MET A 98 -7.56 -22.63 5.19
N LYS A 99 -6.66 -23.05 4.29
CA LYS A 99 -6.88 -24.20 3.40
C LYS A 99 -6.89 -25.52 4.15
N GLU A 100 -5.96 -25.70 5.09
CA GLU A 100 -5.87 -26.91 5.94
C GLU A 100 -7.13 -27.08 6.79
N ALA A 101 -7.58 -26.01 7.48
CA ALA A 101 -8.81 -26.03 8.26
C ALA A 101 -10.05 -26.30 7.38
N ARG A 102 -10.06 -25.81 6.13
CA ARG A 102 -11.15 -26.11 5.18
C ARG A 102 -11.15 -27.57 4.75
N ALA A 103 -9.98 -28.18 4.54
CA ALA A 103 -9.88 -29.60 4.21
C ALA A 103 -10.41 -30.46 5.36
N GLN A 104 -10.00 -30.17 6.60
CA GLN A 104 -10.50 -30.84 7.80
C GLN A 104 -12.01 -30.66 7.97
N TYR A 105 -12.52 -29.46 7.74
CA TYR A 105 -13.97 -29.20 7.74
C TYR A 105 -14.71 -30.15 6.80
N LEU A 106 -14.25 -30.26 5.55
CA LEU A 106 -14.88 -31.13 4.55
C LEU A 106 -14.80 -32.62 4.95
N GLU A 107 -13.67 -33.06 5.49
CA GLU A 107 -13.50 -34.43 6.01
C GLU A 107 -14.49 -34.72 7.15
N CYS A 108 -14.64 -33.81 8.11
CA CYS A 108 -15.61 -33.94 9.20
C CYS A 108 -17.06 -33.96 8.69
N ILE A 109 -17.39 -33.14 7.68
CA ILE A 109 -18.71 -33.14 7.04
C ILE A 109 -18.99 -34.48 6.39
N HIS A 110 -18.04 -35.03 5.63
CA HIS A 110 -18.17 -36.35 5.00
C HIS A 110 -18.31 -37.48 6.03
N ALA A 111 -17.60 -37.39 7.15
CA ALA A 111 -17.70 -38.33 8.26
C ALA A 111 -18.94 -38.11 9.16
N GLN A 112 -19.80 -37.13 8.83
CA GLN A 112 -20.96 -36.73 9.65
C GLN A 112 -20.59 -36.32 11.10
N ALA A 113 -19.33 -35.94 11.33
CA ALA A 113 -18.79 -35.49 12.60
C ALA A 113 -19.00 -33.97 12.76
N TYR A 114 -20.24 -33.55 13.02
CA TYR A 114 -20.63 -32.13 13.02
C TYR A 114 -19.90 -31.26 14.05
N GLU A 115 -19.60 -31.79 15.24
CA GLU A 115 -18.83 -31.06 16.26
C GLU A 115 -17.42 -30.71 15.76
N GLY A 116 -16.73 -31.68 15.15
CA GLY A 116 -15.42 -31.46 14.53
C GLY A 116 -15.48 -30.48 13.38
N ALA A 117 -16.54 -30.55 12.56
CA ALA A 117 -16.75 -29.58 11.48
C ALA A 117 -16.93 -28.15 12.04
N MET A 118 -17.68 -27.95 13.13
CA MET A 118 -17.83 -26.62 13.74
C MET A 118 -16.49 -26.08 14.27
N GLU A 119 -15.66 -26.91 14.88
CA GLU A 119 -14.33 -26.53 15.35
C GLU A 119 -13.43 -26.13 14.17
N SER A 120 -13.36 -26.96 13.12
CA SER A 120 -12.61 -26.65 11.90
C SER A 120 -13.12 -25.36 11.21
N ALA A 121 -14.42 -25.10 11.22
CA ALA A 121 -15.00 -23.87 10.69
C ALA A 121 -14.54 -22.62 11.47
N ARG A 122 -14.51 -22.70 12.81
CA ARG A 122 -13.98 -21.61 13.66
C ARG A 122 -12.50 -21.36 13.36
N HIS A 123 -11.69 -22.42 13.30
CA HIS A 123 -10.27 -22.30 12.95
C HIS A 123 -10.06 -21.68 11.57
N HIS A 124 -10.84 -22.09 10.57
CA HIS A 124 -10.83 -21.49 9.24
C HIS A 124 -11.15 -19.99 9.29
N ASN A 125 -12.21 -19.61 10.00
CA ASN A 125 -12.66 -18.22 10.10
C ASN A 125 -11.65 -17.34 10.84
N ASP A 126 -10.98 -17.87 11.86
CA ASP A 126 -9.92 -17.16 12.56
C ASP A 126 -8.66 -17.01 11.70
N ALA A 127 -8.26 -18.05 10.96
CA ALA A 127 -7.21 -17.96 9.95
C ALA A 127 -7.56 -16.93 8.86
N ARG A 128 -8.83 -16.89 8.43
CA ARG A 128 -9.34 -15.91 7.47
C ARG A 128 -9.24 -14.48 8.00
N LYS A 129 -9.63 -14.23 9.26
CA LYS A 129 -9.46 -12.90 9.90
C LYS A 129 -7.99 -12.48 9.92
N ARG A 130 -7.08 -13.41 10.25
CA ARG A 130 -5.63 -13.17 10.21
C ARG A 130 -5.12 -12.89 8.80
N ALA A 131 -5.59 -13.63 7.79
CA ALA A 131 -5.25 -13.40 6.40
C ALA A 131 -5.71 -12.01 5.90
N ILE A 132 -6.92 -11.58 6.28
CA ILE A 132 -7.44 -10.25 5.94
C ILE A 132 -6.58 -9.16 6.57
N LYS A 133 -6.24 -9.31 7.86
CA LYS A 133 -5.37 -8.37 8.57
C LYS A 133 -3.98 -8.30 7.95
N ALA A 134 -3.33 -9.44 7.72
CA ALA A 134 -2.01 -9.49 7.08
C ALA A 134 -2.02 -8.89 5.67
N ARG A 135 -3.09 -9.12 4.89
CA ARG A 135 -3.23 -8.54 3.55
C ARG A 135 -3.39 -7.02 3.60
N TRP A 136 -4.12 -6.50 4.59
CA TRP A 136 -4.21 -5.07 4.82
C TRP A 136 -2.86 -4.46 5.23
N GLU A 137 -2.11 -5.11 6.12
CA GLU A 137 -0.75 -4.68 6.49
C GLU A 137 0.15 -4.61 5.25
N LEU A 138 0.10 -5.63 4.38
CA LEU A 138 0.86 -5.64 3.12
C LEU A 138 0.47 -4.48 2.19
N LEU A 139 -0.82 -4.16 2.06
CA LEU A 139 -1.28 -3.02 1.27
C LEU A 139 -0.70 -1.70 1.79
N VAL A 140 -0.77 -1.48 3.11
CA VAL A 140 -0.23 -0.29 3.77
C VAL A 140 1.27 -0.18 3.55
N HIS A 141 2.02 -1.28 3.74
CA HIS A 141 3.46 -1.29 3.50
C HIS A 141 3.82 -0.98 2.04
N ARG A 142 3.09 -1.54 1.07
CA ARG A 142 3.31 -1.24 -0.35
C ARG A 142 3.04 0.24 -0.65
N GLN A 143 1.97 0.82 -0.10
CA GLN A 143 1.67 2.23 -0.28
C GLN A 143 2.74 3.14 0.34
N ALA A 144 3.25 2.79 1.53
CA ALA A 144 4.32 3.54 2.20
C ALA A 144 5.63 3.58 1.40
N VAL A 145 5.87 2.56 0.57
CA VAL A 145 7.03 2.45 -0.33
C VAL A 145 6.81 3.16 -1.67
N GLY A 146 5.59 3.65 -1.95
CA GLY A 146 5.26 4.40 -3.16
C GLY A 146 4.53 3.61 -4.25
N PHE A 147 4.09 2.37 -3.99
CA PHE A 147 3.21 1.63 -4.90
C PHE A 147 1.78 2.20 -4.81
N THR A 148 1.48 3.24 -5.57
CA THR A 148 0.18 3.94 -5.56
C THR A 148 -0.78 3.42 -6.64
N VAL A 149 -0.27 3.10 -7.84
CA VAL A 149 -1.09 2.68 -8.98
C VAL A 149 -1.43 1.19 -8.87
N ASP A 150 -2.73 0.86 -8.99
CA ASP A 150 -3.29 -0.50 -8.98
C ASP A 150 -2.86 -1.41 -7.81
N ASN A 151 -2.41 -0.84 -6.69
CA ASN A 151 -1.89 -1.62 -5.56
C ASN A 151 -2.93 -2.62 -5.02
N HIS A 152 -4.18 -2.18 -4.93
CA HIS A 152 -5.26 -3.02 -4.43
C HIS A 152 -5.56 -4.21 -5.35
N SER A 153 -5.72 -4.01 -6.66
CA SER A 153 -6.09 -5.13 -7.54
C SER A 153 -4.95 -6.14 -7.65
N VAL A 154 -3.69 -5.70 -7.67
CA VAL A 154 -2.52 -6.59 -7.63
C VAL A 154 -2.56 -7.46 -6.37
N VAL A 155 -2.66 -6.86 -5.17
CA VAL A 155 -2.64 -7.65 -3.91
C VAL A 155 -3.86 -8.57 -3.79
N HIS A 156 -5.04 -8.14 -4.21
CA HIS A 156 -6.24 -8.97 -4.17
C HIS A 156 -6.18 -10.16 -5.15
N LYS A 157 -5.60 -9.96 -6.35
CA LYS A 157 -5.38 -11.04 -7.33
C LYS A 157 -4.31 -12.02 -6.87
N THR A 158 -3.21 -11.53 -6.29
CA THR A 158 -2.11 -12.39 -5.80
C THR A 158 -2.51 -13.18 -4.56
N PHE A 159 -3.31 -12.59 -3.67
CA PHE A 159 -3.71 -13.21 -2.39
C PHE A 159 -5.24 -13.28 -2.26
N PRO A 160 -5.89 -14.20 -3.01
CA PRO A 160 -7.33 -14.41 -2.91
C PRO A 160 -7.66 -15.03 -1.55
N ILE A 161 -8.63 -14.43 -0.86
CA ILE A 161 -9.14 -14.91 0.44
C ILE A 161 -10.57 -15.40 0.18
N GLY A 162 -10.85 -16.65 0.56
CA GLY A 162 -12.16 -17.27 0.39
C GLY A 162 -13.24 -16.68 1.29
N GLU A 163 -14.45 -17.19 1.16
CA GLU A 163 -15.57 -16.84 2.04
C GLU A 163 -15.44 -17.52 3.40
N ALA A 164 -16.17 -17.01 4.39
CA ALA A 164 -16.21 -17.61 5.72
C ALA A 164 -17.02 -18.90 5.70
N LEU A 165 -16.64 -19.88 6.52
CA LEU A 165 -17.42 -21.11 6.69
C LEU A 165 -18.52 -20.90 7.75
N PRO A 166 -19.67 -21.60 7.62
CA PRO A 166 -20.74 -21.51 8.61
C PRO A 166 -20.30 -22.10 9.96
N GLU A 167 -20.53 -21.35 11.04
CA GLU A 167 -20.17 -21.78 12.41
C GLU A 167 -21.34 -22.44 13.16
N LYS A 168 -22.58 -22.24 12.71
CA LYS A 168 -23.77 -22.80 13.35
C LYS A 168 -24.15 -24.13 12.71
N MET A 169 -24.54 -25.10 13.53
CA MET A 169 -24.94 -26.43 13.08
C MET A 169 -26.10 -26.40 12.07
N GLU A 170 -27.07 -25.51 12.26
CA GLU A 170 -28.23 -25.35 11.35
C GLU A 170 -27.80 -24.91 9.95
N ASP A 171 -26.88 -23.94 9.88
CA ASP A 171 -26.33 -23.42 8.63
C ASP A 171 -25.51 -24.49 7.90
N ILE A 172 -24.76 -25.30 8.65
CA ILE A 172 -23.98 -26.43 8.12
C ILE A 172 -24.90 -27.47 7.47
N ARG A 173 -25.98 -27.88 8.16
CA ARG A 173 -26.94 -28.84 7.60
C ARG A 173 -27.58 -28.30 6.32
N THR A 174 -27.95 -27.03 6.32
CA THR A 174 -28.59 -26.37 5.18
C THR A 174 -27.65 -26.29 3.97
N THR A 175 -26.37 -25.97 4.18
CA THR A 175 -25.37 -25.91 3.11
C THR A 175 -25.09 -27.28 2.51
N VAL A 176 -24.95 -28.32 3.34
CA VAL A 176 -24.74 -29.70 2.84
C VAL A 176 -25.95 -30.17 2.01
N SER A 177 -27.17 -29.90 2.46
CA SER A 177 -28.38 -30.24 1.69
C SER A 177 -28.46 -29.47 0.36
N LYS A 178 -27.95 -28.24 0.30
CA LYS A 178 -27.92 -27.46 -0.94
C LYS A 178 -26.90 -28.00 -1.93
N ASP A 179 -25.69 -28.30 -1.49
CA ASP A 179 -24.63 -28.83 -2.37
C ASP A 179 -24.97 -30.22 -2.95
N LEU A 180 -25.69 -31.06 -2.19
CA LEU A 180 -26.16 -32.35 -2.69
C LEU A 180 -27.35 -32.22 -3.66
N GLY A 181 -28.15 -31.16 -3.55
CA GLY A 181 -29.30 -30.89 -4.43
C GLY A 181 -28.93 -30.25 -5.78
N ASP A 182 -27.85 -29.47 -5.84
CA ASP A 182 -27.43 -28.74 -7.05
C ASP A 182 -26.67 -29.61 -8.07
N SER A 183 -26.33 -30.86 -7.74
CA SER A 183 -25.59 -31.76 -8.63
C SER A 183 -26.40 -32.32 -9.82
N MET A 184 -27.68 -31.97 -9.96
CA MET A 184 -28.54 -32.43 -11.08
C MET A 184 -29.07 -31.33 -12.02
N ASN A 185 -28.61 -30.08 -11.91
CA ASN A 185 -29.05 -29.03 -12.83
C ASN A 185 -27.87 -28.19 -13.34
N VAL A 186 -27.13 -28.75 -14.31
CA VAL A 186 -25.93 -28.11 -14.90
C VAL A 186 -26.28 -27.05 -15.96
N ASP A 187 -27.56 -26.78 -16.22
CA ASP A 187 -28.00 -25.79 -17.21
C ASP A 187 -29.01 -24.79 -16.63
N ALA A 188 -28.63 -24.02 -15.61
CA ALA A 188 -29.39 -22.82 -15.26
C ALA A 188 -28.54 -21.79 -14.52
N VAL A 189 -28.09 -20.79 -15.29
CA VAL A 189 -27.96 -19.37 -14.91
C VAL A 189 -27.16 -19.09 -13.63
N SER A 190 -25.96 -18.56 -13.86
CA SER A 190 -25.13 -17.77 -12.95
C SER A 190 -25.95 -16.76 -12.11
N ASP A 191 -26.52 -17.23 -11.00
CA ASP A 191 -27.05 -16.40 -9.94
C ASP A 191 -25.89 -16.05 -9.02
N GLN A 192 -25.07 -15.10 -9.49
CA GLN A 192 -24.09 -14.43 -8.65
C GLN A 192 -24.87 -13.83 -7.47
N PRO A 193 -24.56 -14.19 -6.21
CA PRO A 193 -25.19 -13.54 -5.06
C PRO A 193 -25.04 -12.03 -5.25
N PRO A 194 -26.09 -11.22 -4.97
CA PRO A 194 -26.05 -9.80 -5.21
C PRO A 194 -24.78 -9.30 -4.55
N LYS A 195 -23.84 -8.83 -5.38
CA LYS A 195 -22.59 -8.24 -4.90
C LYS A 195 -23.03 -7.19 -3.91
N LYS A 196 -22.97 -7.50 -2.61
CA LYS A 196 -23.11 -6.49 -1.56
C LYS A 196 -22.10 -5.45 -1.99
N ALA A 197 -22.59 -4.32 -2.46
CA ALA A 197 -21.75 -3.30 -3.05
C ALA A 197 -20.65 -3.10 -2.00
N TRP A 198 -19.43 -3.45 -2.36
CA TRP A 198 -18.22 -3.23 -1.56
C TRP A 198 -17.93 -1.71 -1.59
N GLY A 199 -18.97 -0.92 -1.37
CA GLY A 199 -19.05 0.51 -1.59
C GLY A 199 -18.73 1.30 -0.33
N ASP A 200 -18.32 0.65 0.77
CA ASP A 200 -18.16 1.38 2.03
C ASP A 200 -16.81 1.20 2.74
N GLN A 201 -15.82 0.55 2.09
CA GLN A 201 -14.42 0.67 2.53
C GLN A 201 -13.70 1.83 1.84
N LEU A 202 -13.95 2.06 0.54
CA LEU A 202 -13.41 3.23 -0.19
C LEU A 202 -14.05 4.54 0.29
N SER A 203 -15.34 4.55 0.60
CA SER A 203 -16.03 5.74 1.15
C SER A 203 -15.45 6.16 2.52
N TRP A 204 -15.02 5.19 3.34
CA TRP A 204 -14.37 5.46 4.61
C TRP A 204 -13.03 6.16 4.41
N TRP A 205 -12.24 5.73 3.41
CA TRP A 205 -10.98 6.40 3.05
C TRP A 205 -11.18 7.77 2.40
N GLU A 206 -12.19 7.96 1.54
CA GLU A 206 -12.54 9.28 0.98
C GLU A 206 -12.98 10.27 2.07
N ARG A 207 -13.60 9.76 3.14
CA ARG A 207 -14.06 10.54 4.30
C ARG A 207 -12.90 10.94 5.23
N VAL A 208 -11.90 10.07 5.41
CA VAL A 208 -10.79 10.29 6.36
C VAL A 208 -9.56 10.94 5.69
N GLY A 209 -9.35 10.75 4.39
CA GLY A 209 -8.15 11.15 3.65
C GLY A 209 -8.14 12.58 3.11
N ARG A 210 -9.24 13.34 3.18
CA ARG A 210 -9.25 14.77 2.81
C ARG A 210 -8.71 15.64 3.94
N TRP A 211 -7.40 15.58 4.16
CA TRP A 211 -6.68 16.64 4.87
C TRP A 211 -6.54 17.82 3.89
N LYS A 212 -7.39 18.83 4.08
CA LYS A 212 -7.25 20.16 3.47
C LYS A 212 -6.28 21.01 4.29
#